data_AF-A0A4R2MTT4-F1
#
_entry.id   AF-A0A4R2MTT4-F1
#
_cell.length_a   1.000
_cell.length_b   1.000
_cell.length_c   1.000
_cell.angle_alpha   90.00
_cell.angle_beta   90.00
_cell.angle_gamma   90.00
#
_symmetry.space_group_name_H-M   'P 1'
#
loop_
_entity.id
_entity.type
_entity.pdbx_description
1 polymer ?
#
loop_
_entity_poly.entity_id
_entity_poly.type
_entity_poly.pdbx_seq_one_letter_code
_entity_poly.pdbx_strand_id
1 'polypeptide(L)' 'MRTSNNKDIRAYIHKLIKNKNIQINIKNGKKHAYLLIQKHKIIIPSTPSCKYSYNNFKRDVEKILKIIP' A
#
# COMPACT_ATOMS: atom_id res chain seq x y z
N MET A 1 -21.53 -7.62 10.37
CA MET A 1 -20.15 -7.68 10.92
C MET A 1 -19.23 -6.84 10.03
N ARG A 2 -18.99 -5.58 10.37
CA ARG A 2 -18.22 -4.62 9.55
C ARG A 2 -16.73 -4.84 9.84
N THR A 3 -16.15 -5.91 9.31
CA THR A 3 -14.72 -6.18 9.44
C THR A 3 -13.97 -5.13 8.65
N SER A 4 -13.35 -4.22 9.39
CA SER A 4 -12.63 -3.05 8.95
C SER A 4 -11.66 -3.37 7.80
N ASN A 5 -12.00 -2.97 6.57
CA ASN A 5 -11.16 -3.06 5.36
C ASN A 5 -9.73 -2.46 5.57
N ASN A 6 -9.53 -1.68 6.65
CA ASN A 6 -8.22 -1.22 7.11
C ASN A 6 -7.28 -2.37 7.52
N LYS A 7 -7.80 -3.49 8.01
CA LYS A 7 -7.00 -4.67 8.39
C LYS A 7 -6.35 -5.30 7.16
N ASP A 8 -7.05 -5.38 6.04
CA ASP A 8 -6.54 -5.97 4.80
C ASP A 8 -5.41 -5.17 4.16
N ILE A 9 -5.52 -3.83 4.17
CA ILE A 9 -4.43 -2.94 3.71
C ILE A 9 -3.19 -3.12 4.57
N ARG A 10 -3.34 -3.07 5.90
CA ARG A 10 -2.21 -3.23 6.82
C ARG A 10 -1.55 -4.60 6.66
N ALA A 11 -2.34 -5.67 6.56
CA ALA A 11 -1.83 -7.02 6.34
C ALA A 11 -1.07 -7.13 5.00
N TYR A 12 -1.61 -6.53 3.93
CA TYR A 12 -0.95 -6.49 2.62
C TYR A 12 0.37 -5.73 2.68
N ILE A 13 0.40 -4.54 3.29
CA ILE A 13 1.62 -3.75 3.48
C ILE A 13 2.67 -4.50 4.29
N HIS A 14 2.28 -5.14 5.39
CA HIS A 14 3.20 -5.94 6.21
C HIS A 14 3.79 -7.11 5.42
N LYS A 15 2.99 -7.79 4.59
CA LYS A 15 3.47 -8.86 3.72
C LYS A 15 4.49 -8.35 2.70
N LEU A 16 4.25 -7.16 2.13
CA LEU A 16 5.17 -6.52 1.21
C LEU A 16 6.51 -6.15 1.86
N ILE A 17 6.47 -5.54 3.05
CA ILE A 17 7.69 -5.16 3.79
C ILE A 17 8.49 -6.40 4.21
N LYS A 18 7.81 -7.51 4.52
CA LYS A 18 8.46 -8.78 4.86
C LYS A 18 9.25 -9.36 3.68
N ASN A 19 8.89 -9.03 2.43
CA ASN A 19 9.68 -9.40 1.27
C ASN A 19 10.94 -8.53 1.21
N LYS A 20 12.05 -9.06 1.71
CA LYS A 20 13.35 -8.36 1.82
C LYS A 20 13.96 -7.92 0.48
N ASN A 21 13.41 -8.33 -0.65
CA ASN A 21 13.94 -8.02 -1.98
C ASN A 21 13.68 -6.56 -2.40
N ILE A 22 12.72 -5.87 -1.77
CA ILE A 22 12.31 -4.52 -2.17
C ILE A 22 12.41 -3.58 -0.97
N GLN A 23 13.09 -2.45 -1.14
CA GLN A 23 13.10 -1.38 -0.15
C GLN A 23 11.75 -0.67 -0.12
N ILE A 24 10.91 -1.06 0.84
CA ILE A 24 9.58 -0.50 1.07
C ILE A 24 9.59 0.23 2.41
N ASN A 25 9.32 1.53 2.38
CA ASN A 25 9.21 2.36 3.56
C ASN A 25 7.79 2.94 3.65
N ILE A 26 7.23 3.01 4.85
CA ILE A 26 5.98 3.73 5.10
C ILE A 26 6.33 5.12 5.61
N LYS A 27 5.74 6.16 5.04
CA LYS A 27 5.88 7.54 5.51
C LYS A 27 4.51 8.15 5.76
N ASN A 28 4.40 8.93 6.83
CA ASN A 28 3.19 9.70 7.12
C ASN A 28 3.29 11.06 6.42
N GLY A 29 2.36 11.34 5.51
CA GLY A 29 2.17 12.68 4.95
C GLY A 29 1.23 13.52 5.82
N LYS A 30 1.09 14.81 5.49
CA LYS A 30 0.19 15.74 6.22
C LYS A 30 -1.28 15.30 6.24
N LYS A 31 -1.77 14.68 5.16
CA LYS A 31 -3.17 14.22 5.00
C LYS A 31 -3.31 12.70 5.00
N HIS A 32 -2.43 12.01 4.30
CA HIS A 32 -2.46 10.55 4.15
C HIS A 32 -1.06 9.96 4.34
N ALA A 33 -1.01 8.74 4.87
CA ALA A 33 0.19 7.92 4.82
C ALA A 33 0.45 7.47 3.37
N TYR A 34 1.70 7.19 3.05
CA TYR A 34 2.10 6.69 1.74
C TYR A 34 3.21 5.64 1.86
N LEU A 35 3.20 4.68 0.95
CA LEU A 35 4.32 3.78 0.71
C LEU A 35 5.33 4.48 -0.20
N LEU A 36 6.59 4.40 0.18
CA LEU A 36 7.73 4.72 -0.65
C LEU A 36 8.41 3.40 -1.02
N ILE A 37 8.22 2.99 -2.27
CA ILE A 37 8.86 1.81 -2.85
C ILE A 37 9.99 2.31 -3.74
N GLN A 38 11.24 2.16 -3.27
CA GLN A 38 12.41 2.81 -3.88
C GLN A 38 12.21 4.33 -4.07
N LYS A 39 11.87 4.79 -5.28
CA LYS A 39 11.58 6.20 -5.63
C LYS A 39 10.10 6.49 -5.91
N HIS A 40 9.26 5.47 -5.93
CA HIS A 40 7.83 5.60 -6.24
C HIS A 40 7.00 5.78 -4.98
N LYS A 41 6.12 6.79 -4.97
CA LYS A 41 5.20 7.08 -3.88
C LYS A 41 3.81 6.58 -4.21
N ILE A 42 3.22 5.80 -3.32
CA ILE A 42 1.86 5.29 -3.43
C ILE A 42 1.08 5.71 -2.20
N ILE A 43 0.00 6.45 -2.39
CA ILE A 43 -0.84 6.92 -1.28
C ILE A 43 -1.59 5.73 -0.68
N ILE A 44 -1.52 5.59 0.64
CA ILE A 44 -2.30 4.60 1.38
C ILE A 44 -3.68 5.23 1.64
N PRO A 45 -4.77 4.66 1.12
CA PRO A 45 -6.09 5.23 1.35
C PRO A 45 -6.48 5.08 2.83
N SER A 46 -6.81 6.20 3.48
CA SER A 46 -7.23 6.23 4.90
C SER A 46 -8.59 5.58 5.15
N THR A 47 -9.44 5.54 4.12
CA THR A 47 -10.79 5.00 4.15
C THR A 47 -10.98 4.00 3.01
N PRO A 48 -10.73 2.71 3.24
CA PRO A 48 -11.03 1.65 2.30
C PRO A 48 -12.52 1.27 2.32
N SER A 49 -13.42 2.16 2.77
CA SER A 49 -14.86 1.95 2.69
C SER A 49 -15.32 1.63 1.25
N CYS A 50 -14.52 1.99 0.25
CA CYS A 50 -14.66 1.58 -1.12
C CYS A 50 -13.69 0.45 -1.47
N LYS A 51 -14.21 -0.77 -1.71
CA LYS A 51 -13.47 -1.91 -2.28
C LYS A 51 -12.64 -1.52 -3.51
N TYR A 52 -13.14 -0.56 -4.29
CA TYR A 52 -12.46 0.03 -5.44
C TYR A 52 -11.12 0.70 -5.08
N SER A 53 -11.06 1.47 -3.99
CA SER A 53 -9.84 2.14 -3.54
C SER A 53 -8.75 1.16 -3.14
N TYR A 54 -9.13 0.03 -2.51
CA TYR A 54 -8.19 -1.04 -2.19
C TYR A 54 -7.65 -1.72 -3.47
N ASN A 55 -8.52 -2.03 -4.42
CA ASN A 55 -8.12 -2.66 -5.68
C ASN A 55 -7.19 -1.77 -6.50
N ASN A 56 -7.45 -0.45 -6.55
CA ASN A 56 -6.57 0.50 -7.22
C ASN A 56 -5.20 0.56 -6.53
N PHE A 57 -5.19 0.71 -5.21
CA PHE A 57 -3.95 0.69 -4.43
C PHE A 57 -3.11 -0.57 -4.70
N LYS A 58 -3.75 -1.75 -4.67
CA LYS A 58 -3.06 -3.02 -4.96
C LYS A 58 -2.48 -3.04 -6.37
N ARG A 59 -3.26 -2.60 -7.38
CA ARG A 59 -2.81 -2.52 -8.78
C ARG A 59 -1.63 -1.57 -8.96
N ASP A 60 -1.64 -0.40 -8.31
CA ASP A 60 -0.53 0.56 -8.38
C ASP A 60 0.74 -0.01 -7.76
N VAL A 61 0.62 -0.70 -6.63
CA VAL A 61 1.75 -1.41 -6.01
C VAL A 61 2.30 -2.47 -6.95
N GLU A 62 1.45 -3.35 -7.49
CA GLU A 62 1.88 -4.43 -8.39
C GLU A 62 2.54 -3.89 -9.68
N LYS A 63 2.04 -2.79 -10.24
CA LYS A 63 2.69 -2.13 -11.38
C LYS A 63 4.10 -1.67 -11.05
N ILE A 64 4.28 -1.02 -9.91
CA ILE A 64 5.60 -0.56 -9.47
C ILE A 64 6.53 -1.75 -9.22
N LEU A 65 6.03 -2.83 -8.59
CA LEU A 65 6.83 -4.03 -8.37
C LEU A 65 7.26 -4.74 -9.66
N LYS A 66 6.50 -4.62 -10.75
CA LYS A 66 6.89 -5.15 -12.07
C LYS A 66 7.91 -4.28 -12.81
N ILE A 67 7.93 -2.98 -12.51
CA ILE A 67 8.87 -2.02 -13.13
C ILE A 67 10.23 -2.09 -12.42
N ILE A 68 10.22 -2.39 -11.13
CA ILE A 68 11.44 -2.53 -10.34
C ILE A 68 12.19 -3.79 -10.81
N PRO A 69 13.44 -3.65 -11.29
CA PRO A 69 14.26 -4.77 -11.76
C PRO A 69 14.72 -5.70 -10.63
#